data_AF-A0A8S3ARS5-F1
#
_entry.id   AF-A0A8S3ARS5-F1
#
_cell.length_a   1.000
_cell.length_b   1.000
_cell.length_c   1.000
_cell.angle_alpha   90.00
_cell.angle_beta   90.00
_cell.angle_gamma   90.00
#
_symmetry.space_group_name_H-M   'P 1'
#
loop_
_entity.id
_entity.type
_entity.pdbx_description
1 polymer ?
#
loop_
_entity_poly.entity_id
_entity_poly.type
_entity_poly.pdbx_seq_one_letter_code
_entity_poly.pdbx_strand_id
1 'polypeptide(L)'
;SVGQKQLFCLARALLRKAKILCLDEATANIDNETDRLIQTSIRDACSNITVITIAHRIQTILDSDRVIVMDSGRIIEFDTPTNLLKSPQSTFARLVRQAKV
;
A
#
# COMPACT_ATOMS: atom_id res chain seq x y z
N SER A 1 9.93 -7.95 -18.88
CA SER A 1 10.65 -7.14 -17.87
C SER A 1 10.35 -7.67 -16.47
N VAL A 2 11.04 -7.18 -15.44
CA VAL A 2 10.75 -7.53 -14.03
C VAL A 2 9.33 -7.10 -13.63
N GLY A 3 8.88 -5.90 -14.05
CA GLY A 3 7.51 -5.42 -13.79
C GLY A 3 6.41 -6.31 -14.39
N GLN A 4 6.61 -6.85 -15.60
CA GLN A 4 5.65 -7.80 -16.20
C GLN A 4 5.55 -9.11 -15.39
N LYS A 5 6.65 -9.58 -14.80
CA LYS A 5 6.62 -10.75 -13.92
C LYS A 5 5.85 -10.46 -12.62
N GLN A 6 6.02 -9.27 -12.04
CA GLN A 6 5.25 -8.82 -10.87
C GLN A 6 3.75 -8.78 -11.17
N LEU A 7 3.36 -8.19 -12.30
CA LEU A 7 1.97 -8.16 -12.78
C LEU A 7 1.36 -9.56 -12.94
N PHE A 8 2.11 -10.48 -13.54
CA PHE A 8 1.65 -11.85 -13.70
C PHE A 8 1.47 -12.58 -12.35
N CYS A 9 2.39 -12.36 -11.40
CA CYS A 9 2.27 -12.89 -10.04
C CYS A 9 1.05 -12.31 -9.31
N LEU A 10 0.80 -11.00 -9.44
CA LEU A 10 -0.38 -10.35 -8.87
C LEU A 10 -1.67 -10.94 -9.44
N ALA A 11 -1.76 -11.08 -10.78
CA ALA A 11 -2.92 -11.69 -11.42
C ALA A 11 -3.18 -13.12 -10.90
N ARG A 12 -2.13 -13.93 -10.73
CA ARG A 12 -2.24 -15.27 -10.12
C ARG A 12 -2.73 -15.23 -8.67
N ALA A 13 -2.31 -14.23 -7.89
CA ALA A 13 -2.74 -14.07 -6.51
C ALA A 13 -4.23 -13.70 -6.43
N LEU A 14 -4.70 -12.81 -7.31
CA LEU A 14 -6.11 -12.43 -7.41
C LEU A 14 -6.99 -13.62 -7.81
N LEU A 15 -6.55 -14.45 -8.77
CA LEU A 15 -7.27 -15.64 -9.21
C LEU A 15 -7.40 -16.73 -8.12
N ARG A 16 -6.54 -16.70 -7.10
CA ARG A 16 -6.54 -17.69 -6.01
C ARG A 16 -7.69 -17.53 -5.02
N LYS A 17 -8.48 -16.44 -5.09
CA LYS A 17 -9.60 -16.15 -4.15
C LYS A 17 -9.18 -16.27 -2.68
N ALA A 18 -7.99 -15.78 -2.34
CA ALA A 18 -7.49 -15.81 -0.97
C ALA A 18 -8.31 -14.85 -0.08
N LYS A 19 -8.51 -15.20 1.19
CA LYS A 19 -9.16 -14.32 2.18
C LYS A 19 -8.24 -13.19 2.65
N ILE A 20 -6.92 -13.42 2.59
CA ILE A 20 -5.88 -12.48 2.98
C ILE A 20 -4.85 -12.43 1.86
N LEU A 21 -4.54 -11.22 1.39
CA LEU A 21 -3.57 -10.95 0.34
C LEU A 21 -2.46 -10.08 0.92
N CYS A 22 -1.23 -10.59 0.91
CA CYS A 22 -0.04 -9.82 1.30
C CYS A 22 0.69 -9.34 0.04
N LEU A 23 0.93 -8.03 -0.07
CA LEU A 23 1.61 -7.39 -1.18
C LEU A 23 2.87 -6.71 -0.66
N ASP A 24 4.02 -7.13 -1.17
CA ASP A 24 5.32 -6.52 -0.86
C ASP A 24 5.83 -5.79 -2.10
N GLU A 25 5.79 -4.46 -2.08
CA GLU A 25 6.28 -3.59 -3.16
C GLU A 25 5.86 -4.03 -4.58
N ALA A 26 4.62 -4.53 -4.72
CA ALA A 26 4.17 -5.25 -5.92
C ALA A 26 4.22 -4.42 -7.22
N THR A 27 4.40 -3.10 -7.14
CA THR A 27 4.41 -2.17 -8.27
C THR A 27 5.67 -1.30 -8.37
N ALA A 28 6.75 -1.64 -7.66
CA ALA A 28 7.99 -0.84 -7.63
C ALA A 28 8.61 -0.57 -9.02
N ASN A 29 8.48 -1.50 -9.96
CA ASN A 29 9.09 -1.41 -11.30
C ASN A 29 8.10 -1.00 -12.41
N ILE A 30 7.00 -0.35 -12.04
CA ILE A 30 5.90 0.04 -12.94
C ILE A 30 5.79 1.57 -12.95
N ASP A 31 5.48 2.13 -14.12
CA ASP A 31 5.21 3.56 -14.30
C ASP A 31 3.99 4.02 -13.49
N ASN A 32 3.92 5.31 -13.17
CA ASN A 32 2.90 5.83 -12.25
C ASN A 32 1.47 5.73 -12.76
N GLU A 33 1.26 5.85 -14.07
CA GLU A 33 -0.07 5.72 -14.69
C GLU A 33 -0.56 4.27 -14.61
N THR A 34 0.29 3.31 -14.99
CA THR A 34 -0.06 1.89 -14.91
C THR A 34 -0.22 1.42 -13.46
N ASP A 35 0.61 1.91 -12.53
CA ASP A 35 0.49 1.61 -11.09
C ASP A 35 -0.87 2.05 -10.53
N ARG A 36 -1.34 3.26 -10.86
CA ARG A 36 -2.69 3.72 -10.45
C ARG A 36 -3.78 2.78 -10.95
N LEU A 37 -3.70 2.34 -12.20
CA LEU A 37 -4.70 1.45 -12.79
C LEU A 37 -4.69 0.07 -12.11
N ILE A 38 -3.49 -0.45 -11.79
CA ILE A 38 -3.33 -1.68 -11.03
C ILE A 38 -3.91 -1.55 -9.62
N GLN A 39 -3.59 -0.49 -8.90
CA GLN A 39 -4.08 -0.25 -7.53
C GLN A 39 -5.61 -0.18 -7.47
N THR A 40 -6.23 0.52 -8.42
CA THR A 40 -7.70 0.56 -8.55
C THR A 40 -8.26 -0.83 -8.83
N SER A 41 -7.65 -1.56 -9.76
CA SER A 41 -8.08 -2.93 -10.10
C SER A 41 -7.96 -3.89 -8.92
N ILE A 42 -6.87 -3.79 -8.14
CA ILE A 42 -6.68 -4.57 -6.91
C ILE A 42 -7.80 -4.22 -5.93
N ARG A 43 -8.10 -2.93 -5.70
CA ARG A 43 -9.15 -2.50 -4.78
C ARG A 43 -10.51 -3.09 -5.13
N ASP A 44 -10.89 -3.02 -6.40
CA ASP A 44 -12.17 -3.54 -6.87
C ASP A 44 -12.24 -5.06 -6.72
N ALA A 45 -11.18 -5.76 -7.15
CA ALA A 45 -11.07 -7.21 -7.04
C ALA A 45 -10.99 -7.70 -5.58
N CYS A 46 -10.50 -6.85 -4.68
CA CYS A 46 -10.24 -7.19 -3.27
C CYS A 46 -11.27 -6.61 -2.30
N SER A 47 -12.40 -6.07 -2.79
CA SER A 47 -13.45 -5.45 -1.96
C SER A 47 -13.95 -6.31 -0.79
N ASN A 48 -13.84 -7.64 -0.89
CA ASN A 48 -14.26 -8.61 0.13
C ASN A 48 -13.11 -9.41 0.77
N ILE A 49 -11.85 -8.99 0.58
CA ILE A 49 -10.68 -9.68 1.14
C ILE A 49 -9.81 -8.71 1.93
N THR A 50 -9.07 -9.22 2.90
CA THR A 50 -8.11 -8.39 3.66
C THR A 50 -6.83 -8.24 2.86
N VAL A 51 -6.40 -7.01 2.62
CA VAL A 51 -5.13 -6.72 1.92
C VAL A 51 -4.14 -6.11 2.91
N ILE A 52 -2.95 -6.69 3.00
CA ILE A 52 -1.83 -6.17 3.77
C ILE A 52 -0.76 -5.77 2.76
N THR A 53 -0.45 -4.48 2.68
CA THR A 53 0.50 -3.96 1.69
C THR A 53 1.66 -3.26 2.37
N ILE A 54 2.88 -3.62 1.99
CA ILE A 54 4.08 -2.84 2.25
C ILE A 54 4.24 -1.87 1.08
N ALA A 55 4.13 -0.57 1.36
CA ALA A 55 4.16 0.46 0.35
C ALA A 55 5.19 1.54 0.69
N HIS A 56 5.99 1.92 -0.30
CA HIS A 56 6.81 3.15 -0.27
C HIS A 56 6.14 4.31 -1.02
N ARG A 57 5.03 4.05 -1.73
CA ARG A 57 4.26 5.08 -2.46
C ARG A 57 3.21 5.69 -1.55
N ILE A 58 3.30 7.00 -1.34
CA ILE A 58 2.37 7.76 -0.49
C ILE A 58 0.91 7.60 -0.91
N GLN A 59 0.62 7.56 -2.22
CA GLN A 59 -0.75 7.41 -2.72
C GLN A 59 -1.41 6.11 -2.24
N THR A 60 -0.66 5.01 -2.27
CA THR A 60 -1.14 3.70 -1.78
C THR A 60 -1.41 3.73 -0.28
N ILE A 61 -0.55 4.41 0.49
CA ILE A 61 -0.69 4.49 1.95
C ILE A 61 -1.88 5.37 2.35
N LEU A 62 -2.10 6.49 1.65
CA LEU A 62 -3.21 7.40 1.92
C LEU A 62 -4.58 6.79 1.63
N ASP A 63 -4.65 5.88 0.67
CA ASP A 63 -5.87 5.17 0.29
C ASP A 63 -6.16 3.92 1.15
N SER A 64 -5.30 3.61 2.13
CA SER A 64 -5.48 2.45 3.00
C SER A 64 -6.48 2.70 4.15
N ASP A 65 -7.24 1.69 4.55
CA ASP A 65 -8.22 1.80 5.66
C ASP A 65 -7.56 2.09 7.02
N ARG A 66 -6.35 1.55 7.22
CA ARG A 66 -5.49 1.72 8.39
C ARG A 66 -4.02 1.65 7.96
N VAL A 67 -3.16 2.32 8.72
CA VAL A 67 -1.72 2.38 8.48
C VAL A 67 -0.99 1.98 9.76
N ILE A 68 -0.03 1.06 9.62
CA ILE A 68 0.93 0.73 10.67
C ILE A 68 2.25 1.42 10.30
N VAL A 69 2.80 2.19 11.23
CA VAL A 69 4.18 2.69 11.13
C VAL A 69 5.05 1.88 12.07
N MET A 70 6.14 1.33 11.53
CA MET A 70 7.11 0.56 12.29
C MET A 70 8.45 1.29 12.35
N ASP A 71 9.09 1.26 13.51
CA ASP A 71 10.46 1.70 13.71
C ASP A 71 11.19 0.69 14.61
N SER A 72 12.39 0.29 14.19
CA SER A 72 13.27 -0.59 14.96
C SER A 72 12.59 -1.87 15.47
N GLY A 73 11.76 -2.48 14.61
CA GLY A 73 11.01 -3.71 14.91
C GLY A 73 9.79 -3.54 15.82
N ARG A 74 9.38 -2.31 16.14
CA ARG A 74 8.21 -2.00 16.97
C ARG A 74 7.19 -1.20 16.18
N ILE A 75 5.91 -1.42 16.48
CA ILE A 75 4.83 -0.56 16.00
C ILE A 75 4.87 0.73 16.81
N ILE A 76 5.08 1.85 16.15
CA ILE A 76 5.09 3.17 16.78
C ILE A 76 3.77 3.91 16.58
N GLU A 77 3.05 3.62 15.48
CA GLU A 77 1.75 4.23 15.18
C GLU A 77 0.84 3.23 14.48
N PHE A 78 -0.46 3.27 14.82
CA PHE A 78 -1.48 2.47 14.16
C PHE A 78 -2.84 3.18 14.23
N ASP A 79 -3.29 3.75 13.10
CA ASP A 79 -4.62 4.36 12.99
C ASP A 79 -5.01 4.57 11.51
N THR A 80 -6.13 5.25 11.23
CA THR A 80 -6.47 5.72 9.89
C THR A 80 -5.43 6.73 9.39
N PRO A 81 -5.18 6.82 8.06
CA PRO A 81 -4.34 7.88 7.51
C PRO A 81 -4.79 9.28 7.95
N THR A 82 -6.11 9.51 8.03
CA THR A 82 -6.69 10.79 8.42
C THR A 82 -6.38 11.17 9.88
N ASN A 83 -6.40 10.22 10.81
CA ASN A 83 -6.05 10.48 12.21
C ASN A 83 -4.54 10.68 12.37
N LEU A 84 -3.74 9.84 11.74
CA LEU A 84 -2.29 9.95 11.77
C LEU A 84 -1.80 11.29 11.17
N LEU A 85 -2.46 11.83 10.14
CA LEU A 85 -2.11 13.13 9.55
C LEU A 85 -2.44 14.33 10.43
N LYS A 86 -3.46 14.23 11.30
CA LYS A 86 -3.86 15.32 12.19
C LYS A 86 -2.90 15.51 13.36
N SER A 87 -2.22 14.45 13.78
CA SER A 87 -1.26 14.54 14.89
C SER A 87 0.03 15.23 14.44
N PRO A 88 0.42 16.36 15.07
CA PRO A 88 1.64 17.08 14.70
C PRO A 88 2.93 16.33 15.06
N GLN A 89 2.86 15.36 15.98
CA GLN A 89 3.99 14.52 16.38
C GLN A 89 4.07 13.21 15.57
N SER A 90 3.15 13.02 14.62
CA SER A 90 3.06 11.79 13.84
C SER A 90 4.26 11.60 12.91
N THR A 91 4.91 10.45 13.04
CA THR A 91 5.95 9.97 12.15
C THR A 91 5.39 9.75 10.76
N PHE A 92 4.17 9.20 10.65
CA PHE A 92 3.47 9.11 9.37
C PHE A 92 3.31 10.48 8.70
N ALA A 93 2.85 11.49 9.43
CA ALA A 93 2.65 12.83 8.89
C ALA A 93 3.97 13.46 8.40
N ARG A 94 5.08 13.21 9.12
CA ARG A 94 6.42 13.63 8.70
C ARG A 94 6.86 12.95 7.40
N LEU A 95 6.67 11.64 7.28
CA LEU A 95 7.01 10.87 6.07
C LEU A 95 6.22 11.37 4.85
N VAL A 96 4.91 11.60 5.02
CA VAL A 96 4.04 12.12 3.94
C VAL A 96 4.48 13.51 3.49
N ARG A 97 4.91 14.39 4.42
CA ARG A 97 5.42 15.72 4.07
C ARG A 97 6.72 15.66 3.29
N GLN A 98 7.65 14.77 3.66
CA GLN A 98 8.94 14.62 2.98
C GLN A 98 8.79 14.06 1.56
N ALA A 99 7.86 13.12 1.36
CA ALA A 99 7.63 12.49 0.05
C ALA A 99 6.76 13.33 -0.90
N LYS A 100 6.23 14.48 -0.46
CA LYS A 100 5.52 15.47 -1.30
C LYS A 100 6.41 16.61 -1.81
N VAL A 101 7.72 16.55 -1.53
CA VAL A 101 8.74 17.48 -2.05
C VAL A 101 9.34 16.91 -3.33
#